data_AF-A0A9X1UP58-F1
#
_entry.id   AF-A0A9X1UP58-F1
#
_cell.length_a   1.000
_cell.length_b   1.000
_cell.length_c   1.000
_cell.angle_alpha   90.00
_cell.angle_beta   90.00
_cell.angle_gamma   90.00
#
_symmetry.space_group_name_H-M   'P 1'
#
loop_
_entity.id
_entity.type
_entity.pdbx_description
1 polymer ?
#
loop_
_entity_poly.entity_id
_entity_poly.type
_entity_poly.pdbx_seq_one_letter_code
_entity_poly.pdbx_strand_id
1 'polypeptide(L)'
;MSTFLERAEALTDKLAVAEDERAKFPSDLYSKRDRVKISILEKNFRANASAFNYSSAEIPEVQINAGTLLPALGDITLREVLKRNVKSESSASDFVRLIWAFLLAVYQTSSSRDFAGNHPGVLMFDEPGQHSMSETSQKALVNLMSGLKQLQSILAASFDESVAVFHRVTEGSPFHLIELPEKFIGPMQHDGTM
;
A
#
# COMPACT_ATOMS: atom_id res chain seq x y z
N MET A 1 26.73 32.81 37.49
CA MET A 1 27.86 32.40 36.61
C MET A 1 28.46 31.06 37.04
N SER A 2 28.57 30.73 38.34
CA SER A 2 29.17 29.43 38.76
C SER A 2 28.34 28.20 38.39
N THR A 3 27.00 28.30 38.38
CA THR A 3 26.09 27.20 38.01
C THR A 3 26.18 26.72 36.55
N PHE A 4 26.69 27.57 35.64
CA PHE A 4 26.91 27.17 34.24
C PHE A 4 28.23 26.41 34.09
N LEU A 5 29.31 26.91 34.70
CA LEU A 5 30.62 26.26 34.67
C LEU A 5 30.60 24.90 35.36
N GLU A 6 29.90 24.77 36.50
CA GLU A 6 29.71 23.50 37.21
C GLU A 6 28.93 22.45 36.40
N ARG A 7 28.04 22.90 35.50
CA ARG A 7 27.28 22.01 34.60
C ARG A 7 27.97 21.77 33.27
N ALA A 8 28.90 22.63 32.86
CA ALA A 8 29.57 22.56 31.58
C ALA A 8 30.44 21.29 31.46
N GLU A 9 31.15 20.92 32.52
CA GLU A 9 31.97 19.70 32.56
C GLU A 9 31.11 18.44 32.37
N ALA A 10 30.04 18.31 33.17
CA ALA A 10 29.09 17.20 33.05
C ALA A 10 28.36 17.15 31.69
N LEU A 11 28.10 18.31 31.06
CA LEU A 11 27.52 18.36 29.71
C LEU A 11 28.53 17.94 28.64
N THR A 12 29.80 18.28 28.82
CA THR A 12 30.88 17.91 27.91
C THR A 12 31.13 16.41 27.96
N ASP A 13 31.13 15.81 29.16
CA ASP A 13 31.22 14.35 29.33
C ASP A 13 30.05 13.62 28.67
N LYS A 14 28.81 14.12 28.86
CA LYS A 14 27.63 13.55 28.20
C LYS A 14 27.70 13.67 26.68
N LEU A 15 28.21 14.79 26.17
CA LEU A 15 28.40 14.98 24.73
C LEU A 15 29.44 14.01 24.18
N ALA A 16 30.58 13.86 24.85
CA ALA A 16 31.64 12.93 24.44
C ALA A 16 31.13 11.47 24.41
N VAL A 17 30.37 11.05 25.43
CA VAL A 17 29.73 9.73 25.46
C VAL A 17 28.72 9.59 24.31
N ALA A 18 27.87 10.59 24.08
CA ALA A 18 26.88 10.55 23.01
C ALA A 18 27.51 10.52 21.61
N GLU A 19 28.64 11.21 21.41
CA GLU A 19 29.39 11.17 20.14
C GLU A 19 30.07 9.81 19.92
N ASP A 20 30.64 9.20 20.97
CA ASP A 20 31.23 7.86 20.90
C ASP A 20 30.16 6.79 20.64
N GLU A 21 28.97 6.92 21.25
CA GLU A 21 27.82 6.06 20.94
C GLU A 21 27.29 6.28 19.51
N ARG A 22 27.20 7.53 19.05
CA ARG A 22 26.78 7.83 17.67
C ARG A 22 27.76 7.26 16.65
N ALA A 23 29.05 7.29 16.93
CA ALA A 23 30.08 6.71 16.06
C ALA A 23 29.96 5.19 15.93
N LYS A 24 29.33 4.52 16.89
CA LYS A 24 29.03 3.07 16.85
C LYS A 24 27.78 2.76 16.01
N PHE A 25 26.97 3.76 15.66
CA PHE A 25 25.84 3.52 14.78
C PHE A 25 26.28 3.21 13.35
N PRO A 26 25.54 2.33 12.64
CA PRO A 26 25.76 2.12 11.22
C PRO A 26 25.70 3.46 10.47
N SER A 27 26.69 3.72 9.62
CA SER A 27 26.68 4.89 8.74
C SER A 27 25.64 4.78 7.62
N ASP A 28 25.19 3.55 7.34
CA ASP A 28 24.16 3.23 6.35
C ASP A 28 22.83 2.99 7.06
N LEU A 29 21.77 3.68 6.58
CA LEU A 29 20.41 3.55 7.11
C LEU A 29 19.87 2.11 6.97
N TYR A 30 20.33 1.38 5.94
CA TYR A 30 19.83 0.06 5.61
C TYR A 30 20.91 -1.00 5.69
N SER A 31 20.63 -2.09 6.40
CA SER A 31 21.48 -3.27 6.31
C SER A 31 21.43 -3.89 4.90
N LYS A 32 22.39 -4.78 4.59
CA LYS A 32 22.33 -5.58 3.36
C LYS A 32 21.00 -6.32 3.22
N ARG A 33 20.45 -6.82 4.33
CA ARG A 33 19.16 -7.53 4.35
C ARG A 33 18.00 -6.60 4.02
N ASP A 34 18.02 -5.36 4.51
CA ASP A 34 16.97 -4.38 4.22
C ASP A 34 17.00 -3.94 2.76
N ARG A 35 18.19 -3.78 2.18
CA ARG A 35 18.34 -3.50 0.74
C ARG A 35 17.73 -4.61 -0.12
N VAL A 36 17.88 -5.88 0.27
CA VAL A 36 17.22 -7.01 -0.40
C VAL A 36 15.69 -6.94 -0.24
N LYS A 37 15.17 -6.60 0.95
CA LYS A 37 13.71 -6.39 1.15
C LYS A 37 13.17 -5.30 0.25
N ILE A 38 13.85 -4.15 0.17
CA ILE A 38 13.45 -3.02 -0.68
C ILE A 38 13.44 -3.45 -2.16
N SER A 39 14.44 -4.21 -2.60
CA SER A 39 14.47 -4.74 -3.97
C SER A 39 13.31 -5.70 -4.26
N ILE A 40 12.92 -6.53 -3.29
CA ILE A 40 11.76 -7.43 -3.43
C ILE A 40 10.45 -6.64 -3.44
N LEU A 41 10.32 -5.61 -2.60
CA LEU A 41 9.19 -4.68 -2.61
C LEU A 41 9.04 -4.02 -3.98
N GLU A 42 10.13 -3.53 -4.57
CA GLU A 42 10.14 -2.93 -5.90
C GLU A 42 9.68 -3.93 -6.97
N LYS A 43 10.19 -5.17 -6.95
CA LYS A 43 9.79 -6.21 -7.91
C LYS A 43 8.30 -6.54 -7.80
N ASN A 44 7.81 -6.75 -6.57
CA ASN A 44 6.40 -7.02 -6.31
C ASN A 44 5.52 -5.85 -6.75
N PHE A 45 5.92 -4.63 -6.43
CA PHE A 45 5.21 -3.42 -6.83
C PHE A 45 5.10 -3.31 -8.36
N ARG A 46 6.22 -3.44 -9.09
CA ARG A 46 6.23 -3.39 -10.56
C ARG A 46 5.35 -4.47 -11.18
N ALA A 47 5.42 -5.70 -10.65
CA ALA A 47 4.58 -6.80 -11.11
C ALA A 47 3.09 -6.51 -10.91
N ASN A 48 2.71 -6.02 -9.73
CA ASN A 48 1.31 -5.68 -9.43
C ASN A 48 0.82 -4.50 -10.28
N ALA A 49 1.60 -3.42 -10.40
CA ALA A 49 1.26 -2.26 -11.22
C ALA A 49 1.03 -2.66 -12.69
N SER A 50 1.88 -3.55 -13.22
CA SER A 50 1.73 -4.09 -14.57
C SER A 50 0.47 -4.94 -14.71
N ALA A 51 0.21 -5.84 -13.75
CA ALA A 51 -1.00 -6.67 -13.74
C ALA A 51 -2.30 -5.84 -13.69
N PHE A 52 -2.25 -4.66 -13.07
CA PHE A 52 -3.40 -3.75 -12.97
C PHE A 52 -3.53 -2.79 -14.16
N ASN A 53 -2.70 -2.90 -15.20
CA ASN A 53 -2.68 -2.02 -16.37
C ASN A 53 -2.40 -0.54 -16.01
N TYR A 54 -1.52 -0.29 -15.04
CA TYR A 54 -1.00 1.06 -14.81
C TYR A 54 -0.23 1.55 -16.04
N SER A 55 -0.47 2.80 -16.47
CA SER A 55 0.09 3.34 -17.73
C SER A 55 0.66 4.75 -17.64
N SER A 56 0.50 5.44 -16.51
CA SER A 56 0.96 6.82 -16.33
C SER A 56 2.48 7.00 -16.19
N ALA A 57 3.24 5.91 -16.11
CA ALA A 57 4.70 5.91 -16.17
C ALA A 57 5.24 4.55 -16.64
N GLU A 58 6.47 4.56 -17.16
CA GLU A 58 7.18 3.34 -17.54
C GLU A 58 7.52 2.51 -16.30
N ILE A 59 6.82 1.39 -16.13
CA ILE A 59 6.96 0.48 -14.98
C ILE A 59 8.41 0.05 -14.71
N PRO A 60 9.24 -0.27 -15.73
CA PRO A 60 10.64 -0.63 -15.52
C PRO A 60 11.48 0.49 -14.88
N GLU A 61 11.09 1.76 -15.08
CA GLU A 61 11.79 2.92 -14.53
C GLU A 61 11.39 3.22 -13.08
N VAL A 62 10.25 2.71 -12.61
CA VAL A 62 9.76 2.98 -11.26
C VAL A 62 10.63 2.30 -10.23
N GLN A 63 11.15 3.05 -9.26
CA GLN A 63 11.95 2.51 -8.16
C GLN A 63 11.24 2.71 -6.82
N ILE A 64 11.64 1.96 -5.79
CA ILE A 64 11.29 2.31 -4.40
C ILE A 64 12.34 3.27 -3.88
N ASN A 65 11.94 4.51 -3.61
CA ASN A 65 12.83 5.53 -3.07
C ASN A 65 13.34 5.10 -1.69
N ALA A 66 14.65 4.99 -1.51
CA ALA A 66 15.22 4.49 -0.26
C ALA A 66 14.96 5.43 0.93
N GLY A 67 14.76 6.74 0.74
CA GLY A 67 14.48 7.67 1.83
C GLY A 67 13.03 7.59 2.34
N THR A 68 12.06 7.38 1.45
CA THR A 68 10.63 7.41 1.77
C THR A 68 9.95 6.04 1.74
N LEU A 69 10.60 5.04 1.15
CA LEU A 69 10.06 3.71 0.85
C LEU A 69 8.79 3.73 -0.03
N LEU A 70 8.58 4.83 -0.77
CA LEU A 70 7.46 4.99 -1.69
C LEU A 70 7.92 4.77 -3.14
N PRO A 71 7.01 4.32 -4.03
CA PRO A 71 7.27 4.25 -5.47
C PRO A 71 7.54 5.64 -6.06
N ALA A 72 8.60 5.75 -6.85
CA ALA A 72 9.11 7.00 -7.42
C ALA A 72 9.73 6.81 -8.82
N LEU A 73 9.78 7.90 -9.59
CA LEU A 73 10.62 8.05 -10.77
C LEU A 73 11.77 9.01 -10.42
N GLY A 74 12.97 8.46 -10.23
CA GLY A 74 14.07 9.21 -9.63
C GLY A 74 13.70 9.74 -8.24
N ASP A 75 13.80 11.05 -8.05
CA ASP A 75 13.49 11.71 -6.77
C ASP A 75 12.02 12.10 -6.61
N ILE A 76 11.17 11.90 -7.62
CA ILE A 76 9.78 12.33 -7.62
C ILE A 76 8.87 11.13 -7.35
N THR A 77 8.05 11.21 -6.31
CA THR A 77 7.09 10.14 -6.01
C THR A 77 6.08 9.96 -7.14
N LEU A 78 5.64 8.74 -7.42
CA LEU A 78 4.62 8.51 -8.46
C LEU A 78 3.32 9.27 -8.19
N ARG A 79 3.00 9.49 -6.91
CA ARG A 79 1.87 10.35 -6.51
C ARG A 79 2.04 11.77 -7.03
N GLU A 80 3.24 12.34 -6.96
CA GLU A 80 3.52 13.67 -7.49
C GLU A 80 3.52 13.70 -9.02
N VAL A 81 4.05 12.66 -9.67
CA VAL A 81 3.99 12.51 -11.13
C VAL A 81 2.52 12.56 -11.59
N LEU A 82 1.66 11.76 -10.97
CA LEU A 82 0.23 11.76 -11.27
C LEU A 82 -0.41 13.11 -10.99
N LYS A 83 -0.09 13.77 -9.88
CA LYS A 83 -0.58 15.13 -9.55
C LYS A 83 -0.22 16.18 -10.60
N ARG A 84 0.93 16.07 -11.26
CA ARG A 84 1.34 16.97 -12.34
C ARG A 84 0.60 16.66 -13.65
N ASN A 85 0.17 15.41 -13.82
CA ASN A 85 -0.52 14.89 -14.99
C ASN A 85 -2.06 14.86 -14.85
N VAL A 86 -2.65 15.54 -13.86
CA VAL A 86 -4.09 15.51 -13.43
C VAL A 86 -5.12 15.90 -14.50
N LYS A 87 -4.73 16.09 -15.76
CA LYS A 87 -5.64 16.56 -16.81
C LYS A 87 -6.64 15.50 -17.32
N SER A 88 -6.65 14.26 -16.80
CA SER A 88 -7.53 13.19 -17.30
C SER A 88 -8.06 12.23 -16.23
N GLU A 89 -9.23 11.63 -16.47
CA GLU A 89 -9.78 10.53 -15.66
C GLU A 89 -8.83 9.33 -15.55
N SER A 90 -8.00 9.10 -16.59
CA SER A 90 -6.96 8.08 -16.58
C SER A 90 -6.00 8.24 -15.40
N SER A 91 -5.59 9.47 -15.07
CA SER A 91 -4.67 9.75 -13.95
C SER A 91 -5.26 9.41 -12.57
N ALA A 92 -6.59 9.56 -12.40
CA ALA A 92 -7.27 9.22 -11.16
C ALA A 92 -7.37 7.71 -10.97
N SER A 93 -7.77 6.98 -12.02
CA SER A 93 -7.80 5.51 -12.01
C SER A 93 -6.42 4.91 -11.76
N ASP A 94 -5.37 5.46 -12.39
CA ASP A 94 -3.99 5.03 -12.17
C ASP A 94 -3.51 5.32 -10.74
N PHE A 95 -3.93 6.42 -10.12
CA PHE A 95 -3.62 6.68 -8.71
C PHE A 95 -4.17 5.58 -7.80
N VAL A 96 -5.40 5.12 -8.03
CA VAL A 96 -6.00 4.02 -7.28
C VAL A 96 -5.24 2.70 -7.53
N ARG A 97 -4.89 2.40 -8.79
CA ARG A 97 -4.07 1.21 -9.14
C ARG A 97 -2.72 1.21 -8.42
N LEU A 98 -2.10 2.37 -8.22
CA LEU A 98 -0.85 2.48 -7.46
C LEU A 98 -1.02 2.14 -5.98
N ILE A 99 -2.13 2.56 -5.36
CA ILE A 99 -2.44 2.23 -3.96
C ILE A 99 -2.58 0.71 -3.82
N TRP A 100 -3.32 0.05 -4.73
CA TRP A 100 -3.45 -1.40 -4.72
C TRP A 100 -2.10 -2.09 -4.89
N ALA A 101 -1.33 -1.69 -5.91
CA ALA A 101 -0.05 -2.29 -6.23
C ALA A 101 0.91 -2.22 -5.05
N PHE A 102 0.96 -1.07 -4.38
CA PHE A 102 1.80 -0.85 -3.22
C PHE A 102 1.36 -1.67 -2.00
N LEU A 103 0.09 -1.61 -1.60
CA LEU A 103 -0.39 -2.35 -0.42
C LEU A 103 -0.20 -3.86 -0.57
N LEU A 104 -0.51 -4.41 -1.76
CA LEU A 104 -0.29 -5.83 -2.03
C LEU A 104 1.21 -6.18 -2.10
N ALA A 105 2.05 -5.29 -2.63
CA ALA A 105 3.49 -5.50 -2.66
C ALA A 105 4.10 -5.50 -1.25
N VAL A 106 3.61 -4.67 -0.34
CA VAL A 106 4.02 -4.68 1.08
C VAL A 106 3.68 -6.03 1.70
N TYR A 107 2.45 -6.52 1.51
CA TYR A 107 2.06 -7.85 2.01
C TYR A 107 2.90 -8.98 1.40
N GLN A 108 3.07 -9.02 0.07
CA GLN A 108 3.86 -10.05 -0.62
C GLN A 108 5.32 -10.05 -0.16
N THR A 109 5.90 -8.87 0.08
CA THR A 109 7.26 -8.74 0.59
C THR A 109 7.35 -9.21 2.04
N SER A 110 6.38 -8.83 2.87
CA SER A 110 6.29 -9.24 4.28
C SER A 110 6.09 -10.74 4.46
N SER A 111 5.41 -11.40 3.51
CA SER A 111 5.11 -12.84 3.53
C SER A 111 6.14 -13.69 2.77
N SER A 112 7.17 -13.08 2.18
CA SER A 112 8.27 -13.81 1.56
C SER A 112 9.02 -14.64 2.60
N ARG A 113 9.37 -15.88 2.26
CA ARG A 113 10.01 -16.84 3.17
C ARG A 113 11.31 -16.33 3.80
N ASP A 114 12.00 -15.43 3.12
CA ASP A 114 13.27 -14.86 3.57
C ASP A 114 13.09 -13.78 4.66
N PHE A 115 11.85 -13.37 4.95
CA PHE A 115 11.56 -12.30 5.90
C PHE A 115 10.40 -12.66 6.84
N ALA A 116 10.58 -12.35 8.12
CA ALA A 116 9.46 -12.24 9.05
C ALA A 116 9.04 -10.76 9.05
N GLY A 117 8.19 -10.38 8.09
CA GLY A 117 7.66 -9.02 8.06
C GLY A 117 6.52 -8.83 9.07
N ASN A 118 6.20 -7.57 9.37
CA ASN A 118 5.21 -7.21 10.40
C ASN A 118 3.82 -6.89 9.83
N HIS A 119 3.52 -7.30 8.59
CA HIS A 119 2.21 -7.02 8.00
C HIS A 119 1.10 -7.74 8.80
N PRO A 120 -0.02 -7.08 9.11
CA PRO A 120 -1.08 -7.62 10.00
C PRO A 120 -1.88 -8.80 9.42
N GLY A 121 -1.52 -9.31 8.24
CA GLY A 121 -2.25 -10.41 7.58
C GLY A 121 -3.68 -10.08 7.12
N VAL A 122 -4.10 -8.81 7.11
CA VAL A 122 -5.43 -8.38 6.64
C VAL A 122 -5.33 -7.17 5.71
N LEU A 123 -6.15 -7.14 4.66
CA LEU A 123 -6.35 -5.99 3.77
C LEU A 123 -7.84 -5.84 3.44
N MET A 124 -8.32 -4.59 3.50
CA MET A 124 -9.68 -4.23 3.13
C MET A 124 -9.66 -3.09 2.12
N PHE A 125 -10.39 -3.27 1.02
CA PHE A 125 -10.66 -2.21 0.05
C PHE A 125 -12.15 -1.90 0.06
N ASP A 126 -12.45 -0.61 0.22
CA ASP A 126 -13.79 -0.06 0.11
C ASP A 126 -13.91 0.67 -1.22
N GLU A 127 -14.87 0.22 -2.04
CA GLU A 127 -15.13 0.70 -3.39
C GLU A 127 -13.87 0.89 -4.26
N PRO A 128 -13.06 -0.17 -4.43
CA PRO A 128 -11.83 -0.07 -5.23
C PRO A 128 -12.11 0.38 -6.67
N GLY A 129 -13.26 0.01 -7.24
CA GLY A 129 -13.65 0.31 -8.62
C GLY A 129 -13.96 1.77 -8.93
N GLN A 130 -13.88 2.68 -7.94
CA GLN A 130 -14.13 4.11 -8.17
C GLN A 130 -13.21 4.73 -9.23
N HIS A 131 -13.64 5.88 -9.77
CA HIS A 131 -12.93 6.65 -10.80
C HIS A 131 -12.76 5.93 -12.14
N SER A 132 -13.84 5.34 -12.68
CA SER A 132 -13.87 4.73 -14.02
C SER A 132 -12.83 3.59 -14.19
N MET A 133 -12.66 2.77 -13.16
CA MET A 133 -11.71 1.65 -13.17
C MET A 133 -12.15 0.54 -14.12
N SER A 134 -11.27 0.09 -15.01
CA SER A 134 -11.61 -0.95 -15.99
C SER A 134 -11.89 -2.31 -15.34
N GLU A 135 -12.85 -3.06 -15.92
CA GLU A 135 -13.17 -4.43 -15.49
C GLU A 135 -11.93 -5.34 -15.46
N THR A 136 -10.99 -5.14 -16.39
CA THR A 136 -9.73 -5.88 -16.46
C THR A 136 -8.84 -5.66 -15.24
N SER A 137 -8.71 -4.42 -14.76
CA SER A 137 -7.94 -4.08 -13.56
C SER A 137 -8.63 -4.63 -12.31
N GLN A 138 -9.95 -4.55 -12.23
CA GLN A 138 -10.72 -5.11 -11.11
C GLN A 138 -10.60 -6.64 -11.05
N LYS A 139 -10.70 -7.33 -12.20
CA LYS A 139 -10.49 -8.79 -12.29
C LYS A 139 -9.08 -9.17 -11.85
N ALA A 140 -8.07 -8.42 -12.27
CA ALA A 140 -6.69 -8.64 -11.85
C ALA A 140 -6.52 -8.47 -10.33
N LEU A 141 -7.16 -7.45 -9.73
CA LEU A 141 -7.16 -7.23 -8.28
C LEU A 141 -7.78 -8.42 -7.54
N VAL A 142 -8.99 -8.84 -7.94
CA VAL A 142 -9.71 -9.96 -7.31
C VAL A 142 -8.92 -11.26 -7.43
N ASN A 143 -8.39 -11.57 -8.61
CA ASN A 143 -7.56 -12.75 -8.83
C ASN A 143 -6.27 -12.75 -8.01
N LEU A 144 -5.61 -11.60 -7.88
CA LEU A 144 -4.41 -11.51 -7.06
C LEU A 144 -4.75 -11.69 -5.58
N MET A 145 -5.78 -11.01 -5.08
CA MET A 145 -6.21 -11.09 -3.68
C MET A 145 -6.65 -12.51 -3.30
N SER A 146 -7.39 -13.21 -4.16
CA SER A 146 -7.87 -14.57 -3.93
C SER A 146 -6.75 -15.62 -3.95
N GLY A 147 -5.64 -15.34 -4.64
CA GLY A 147 -4.45 -16.20 -4.67
C GLY A 147 -3.57 -16.14 -3.42
N LEU A 148 -3.70 -15.09 -2.59
CA LEU A 148 -2.85 -14.85 -1.42
C LEU A 148 -3.36 -15.60 -0.18
N LYS A 149 -3.07 -16.89 -0.07
CA LYS A 149 -3.64 -17.82 0.93
C LYS A 149 -3.50 -17.43 2.42
N GLN A 150 -2.51 -16.61 2.79
CA GLN A 150 -2.26 -16.20 4.18
C GLN A 150 -2.74 -14.76 4.47
N LEU A 151 -3.42 -14.13 3.51
CA LEU A 151 -4.00 -12.81 3.64
C LEU A 151 -5.50 -12.93 3.80
N GLN A 152 -6.06 -12.34 4.86
CA GLN A 152 -7.47 -12.05 4.90
C GLN A 152 -7.76 -10.83 4.01
N SER A 153 -8.39 -11.08 2.88
CA SER A 153 -8.71 -10.10 1.85
C SER A 153 -10.21 -9.78 1.90
N ILE A 154 -10.58 -8.52 2.14
CA ILE A 154 -11.97 -8.05 2.16
C ILE A 154 -12.17 -7.02 1.06
N LEU A 155 -13.20 -7.24 0.24
CA LEU A 155 -13.59 -6.33 -0.84
C LEU A 155 -15.04 -5.89 -0.62
N ALA A 156 -15.24 -4.62 -0.31
CA ALA A 156 -16.55 -3.98 -0.40
C ALA A 156 -16.61 -3.26 -1.74
N ALA A 157 -17.50 -3.66 -2.63
CA ALA A 157 -17.58 -3.10 -3.98
C ALA A 157 -19.01 -3.14 -4.52
N SER A 158 -19.40 -2.06 -5.19
CA SER A 158 -20.58 -2.00 -6.06
C SER A 158 -20.10 -2.15 -7.51
N PHE A 159 -20.39 -3.29 -8.13
CA PHE A 159 -19.95 -3.59 -9.51
C PHE A 159 -20.85 -2.90 -10.56
N ASP A 160 -20.92 -1.57 -10.53
CA ASP A 160 -21.78 -0.74 -11.39
C ASP A 160 -23.24 -1.22 -11.40
N GLU A 161 -23.72 -1.74 -10.26
CA GLU A 161 -25.05 -2.37 -10.12
C GLU A 161 -25.32 -3.52 -11.13
N SER A 162 -24.26 -4.07 -11.73
CA SER A 162 -24.33 -5.06 -12.79
C SER A 162 -23.85 -6.43 -12.31
N VAL A 163 -24.80 -7.35 -12.15
CA VAL A 163 -24.53 -8.76 -11.85
C VAL A 163 -23.62 -9.41 -12.91
N ALA A 164 -23.74 -8.97 -14.17
CA ALA A 164 -22.89 -9.47 -15.24
C ALA A 164 -21.42 -9.03 -15.07
N VAL A 165 -21.17 -7.79 -14.63
CA VAL A 165 -19.81 -7.30 -14.33
C VAL A 165 -19.25 -8.07 -13.14
N PHE A 166 -20.03 -8.22 -12.07
CA PHE A 166 -19.65 -9.02 -10.90
C PHE A 166 -19.16 -10.42 -11.29
N HIS A 167 -19.94 -11.15 -12.10
CA HIS A 167 -19.53 -12.48 -12.55
C HIS A 167 -18.25 -12.46 -13.39
N ARG A 168 -18.08 -11.51 -14.31
CA ARG A 168 -16.86 -11.42 -15.13
C ARG A 168 -15.61 -11.11 -14.30
N VAL A 169 -15.73 -10.22 -13.32
CA VAL A 169 -14.63 -9.79 -12.45
C VAL A 169 -14.24 -10.88 -11.44
N THR A 170 -15.21 -11.61 -10.92
CA THR A 170 -14.98 -12.67 -9.90
C THR A 170 -14.74 -14.06 -10.49
N GLU A 171 -14.92 -14.24 -11.80
CA GLU A 171 -14.71 -15.50 -12.49
C GLU A 171 -13.32 -16.09 -12.21
N GLY A 172 -13.29 -17.34 -11.76
CA GLY A 172 -12.06 -18.09 -11.49
C GLY A 172 -11.41 -17.80 -10.14
N SER A 173 -11.94 -16.85 -9.36
CA SER A 173 -11.45 -16.56 -8.01
C SER A 173 -12.23 -17.32 -6.94
N PRO A 174 -11.55 -17.94 -5.96
CA PRO A 174 -12.20 -18.43 -4.74
C PRO A 174 -12.52 -17.26 -3.80
N PHE A 175 -13.77 -17.10 -3.38
CA PHE A 175 -14.19 -16.10 -2.41
C PHE A 175 -15.43 -16.54 -1.63
N HIS A 176 -15.70 -15.85 -0.53
CA HIS A 176 -16.96 -15.93 0.19
C HIS A 176 -17.78 -14.67 -0.09
N LEU A 177 -18.97 -14.84 -0.66
CA LEU A 177 -19.87 -13.72 -0.97
C LEU A 177 -20.74 -13.39 0.24
N ILE A 178 -20.75 -12.11 0.62
CA ILE A 178 -21.72 -11.54 1.56
C ILE A 178 -22.53 -10.52 0.77
N GLU A 179 -23.76 -10.88 0.41
CA GLU A 179 -24.68 -9.98 -0.27
C GLU A 179 -25.44 -9.16 0.77
N LEU A 180 -25.32 -7.83 0.67
CA LEU A 180 -26.03 -6.91 1.55
C LEU A 180 -27.45 -6.66 1.04
N PRO A 181 -28.44 -6.46 1.92
CA PRO A 181 -29.80 -6.12 1.51
C PRO A 181 -29.84 -4.73 0.85
N GLU A 182 -30.85 -4.51 0.01
CA GLU A 182 -31.05 -3.27 -0.77
C GLU A 182 -31.02 -1.99 0.10
N LYS A 183 -31.55 -2.07 1.33
CA LYS A 183 -31.41 -1.01 2.35
C LYS A 183 -30.80 -1.57 3.61
N PHE A 184 -29.53 -1.25 3.83
CA PHE A 184 -28.84 -1.57 5.07
C PHE A 184 -29.16 -0.58 6.21
N ILE A 185 -29.50 0.66 5.85
CA ILE A 185 -29.94 1.70 6.79
C ILE A 185 -31.41 2.02 6.48
N GLY A 186 -32.28 1.78 7.46
CA GLY A 186 -33.71 2.05 7.36
C GLY A 186 -34.26 2.58 8.69
N PRO A 187 -35.47 3.16 8.68
CA PRO A 187 -36.14 3.54 9.92
C PRO A 187 -36.27 2.32 10.82
N MET A 188 -35.95 2.48 12.10
CA MET A 188 -36.28 1.46 13.10
C MET A 188 -37.77 1.16 13.00
N GLN A 189 -38.12 -0.11 12.78
CA GLN A 189 -39.51 -0.52 12.82
C GLN A 189 -40.03 -0.30 14.24
N HIS A 190 -40.88 0.72 14.40
CA HIS A 190 -41.61 0.92 15.65
C HIS A 190 -42.76 -0.09 15.66
N ASP A 191 -42.85 -0.89 16.70
CA ASP A 191 -43.83 -1.98 16.91
C ASP A 191 -45.27 -1.50 17.14
N GLY A 192 -45.60 -0.24 16.79
CA GLY A 192 -46.94 0.32 16.92
C GLY A 192 -47.42 0.53 18.35
N THR A 193 -46.61 0.24 19.37
CA THR A 193 -46.92 0.56 20.77
C THR A 193 -46.31 1.91 21.15
N MET A 194 -47.12 2.96 20.95
CA MET A 194 -47.08 4.19 21.73
C MET A 194 -48.40 4.30 22.50
#